data_AF-A0A7S2K6K9-F1
#
_entry.id   AF-A0A7S2K6K9-F1
#
_cell.length_a   1.000
_cell.length_b   1.000
_cell.length_c   1.000
_cell.angle_alpha   90.00
_cell.angle_beta   90.00
_cell.angle_gamma   90.00
#
_symmetry.space_group_name_H-M   'P 1'
#
loop_
_entity.id
_entity.type
_entity.pdbx_description
1 polymer ?
#
loop_
_entity_poly.entity_id
_entity_poly.type
_entity_poly.pdbx_seq_one_letter_code
_entity_poly.pdbx_strand_id
1 'polypeptide(L)'
;MEKLGLQVPASDDQQDGNDCEGGVCSIPDKQEVGPDFDAVQEPGKSTLTIDDVMTITKPDDDNTLEEKAKVVMEQSDVSYNVAMAALVGNAGEVDRTVEYLQYEKDLISNINEDSPELRDLIDSGFSADLARRALALTEGDVDNARAILIAEAEDAAEEEKAQADLQRQQEEAERAHKATEEAMMARMSPKPKPAPTVTIPSNFDPTTLGNNQFANKPDTPSIPKEDIIFDVSASNLFEKVIASPQPVLLDVFAVWCGPCKALTPALEQLVGKGNGLLRLGKLDTDQER
;
A
#
# COMPACT_ATOMS: atom_id res chain seq x y z
N MET A 1 0.72 33.41 58.32
CA MET A 1 0.34 33.00 56.94
C MET A 1 0.45 34.25 56.09
N GLU A 2 1.64 34.47 55.53
CA GLU A 2 1.95 35.63 54.71
C GLU A 2 2.64 35.13 53.44
N LYS A 3 2.09 35.54 52.30
CA LYS A 3 2.51 35.16 50.96
C LYS A 3 3.82 35.87 50.63
N LEU A 4 4.85 35.11 50.28
CA LEU A 4 6.04 35.62 49.60
C LEU A 4 5.73 35.75 48.11
N GLY A 5 5.67 36.99 47.63
CA GLY A 5 5.62 37.34 46.22
C GLY A 5 6.99 37.13 45.58
N LEU A 6 7.01 36.34 44.51
CA LEU A 6 8.17 36.11 43.68
C LEU A 6 8.21 37.20 42.60
N GLN A 7 9.16 38.12 42.71
CA GLN A 7 9.46 39.12 41.68
C GLN A 7 10.49 38.51 40.73
N VAL A 8 10.16 38.40 39.44
CA VAL A 8 11.11 38.06 38.38
C VAL A 8 11.55 39.37 37.71
N PRO A 9 12.86 39.59 37.46
CA PRO A 9 13.36 40.82 36.88
C PRO A 9 13.09 40.90 35.37
N ALA A 10 12.84 42.12 34.91
CA ALA A 10 12.72 42.51 33.51
C ALA A 10 14.08 42.45 32.81
N SER A 11 14.08 41.91 31.59
CA SER A 11 15.13 42.12 30.60
C SER A 11 14.45 42.47 29.28
N ASP A 12 14.71 43.70 28.85
CA ASP A 12 14.27 44.34 27.62
C ASP A 12 14.97 43.78 26.37
N ASP A 13 14.25 43.97 25.26
CA ASP A 13 14.69 44.11 23.86
C ASP A 13 15.19 42.87 23.09
N GLN A 14 14.31 42.31 22.25
CA GLN A 14 14.48 42.47 20.80
C GLN A 14 13.10 42.30 20.11
N GLN A 15 12.68 43.32 19.36
CA GLN A 15 11.36 43.44 18.73
C GLN A 15 11.21 42.55 17.49
N ASP A 16 10.51 41.43 17.64
CA ASP A 16 9.77 40.78 16.55
C ASP A 16 8.29 41.08 16.78
N GLY A 17 7.65 41.73 15.81
CA GLY A 17 6.35 42.41 15.93
C GLY A 17 5.11 41.53 16.14
N ASN A 18 5.12 40.67 17.16
CA ASN A 18 3.94 39.98 17.66
C ASN A 18 3.68 40.38 19.11
N ASP A 19 2.67 41.24 19.29
CA ASP A 19 2.24 41.71 20.61
C ASP A 19 1.25 40.69 21.21
N CYS A 20 1.63 40.07 22.33
CA CYS A 20 0.84 39.04 23.01
C CYS A 20 0.70 39.39 24.50
N GLU A 21 -0.39 40.06 24.87
CA GLU A 21 -0.79 40.24 26.27
C GLU A 21 -2.06 39.42 26.59
N GLY A 22 -2.10 38.82 27.78
CA GLY A 22 -3.32 38.18 28.31
C GLY A 22 -3.71 36.82 27.72
N GLY A 23 -2.79 36.15 27.00
CA GLY A 23 -3.03 34.80 26.44
C GLY A 23 -3.77 34.76 25.11
N VAL A 24 -3.90 35.91 24.42
CA VAL A 24 -4.42 35.99 23.06
C VAL A 24 -3.43 36.78 22.21
N CYS A 25 -2.85 36.13 21.20
CA CYS A 25 -1.94 36.77 20.25
C CYS A 25 -2.73 37.25 19.03
N SER A 26 -2.59 38.54 18.70
CA SER A 26 -3.14 39.11 17.46
C SER A 26 -2.00 39.31 16.45
N ILE A 27 -2.07 38.61 15.32
CA ILE A 27 -1.13 38.76 14.21
C ILE A 27 -1.61 39.97 13.37
N PRO A 28 -0.80 41.02 13.17
CA PRO A 28 -1.18 42.10 12.27
C PRO A 28 -1.15 41.63 10.81
N ASP A 29 -2.17 42.02 10.03
CA ASP A 29 -2.28 41.73 8.59
C ASP A 29 -1.04 42.24 7.85
N LYS A 30 -0.35 41.34 7.15
CA LYS A 30 0.89 41.60 6.42
C LYS A 30 0.66 42.67 5.35
N GLN A 31 1.40 43.77 5.45
CA GLN A 31 1.73 44.60 4.29
C GLN A 31 2.59 43.76 3.34
N GLU A 32 2.16 43.67 2.08
CA GLU A 32 2.92 43.07 1.00
C GLU A 32 4.19 43.90 0.73
N VAL A 33 5.31 43.45 1.28
CA VAL A 33 6.65 43.81 0.81
C VAL A 33 7.23 42.58 0.15
N GLY A 34 6.91 42.43 -1.14
CA GLY A 34 7.66 41.55 -2.02
C GLY A 34 8.98 42.22 -2.42
N PRO A 35 10.08 41.46 -2.57
CA PRO A 35 11.30 42.00 -3.16
C PRO A 35 11.09 42.31 -4.65
N ASP A 36 11.46 43.54 -5.00
CA ASP A 36 11.55 44.10 -6.35
C ASP A 36 12.45 43.21 -7.22
N PHE A 37 11.85 42.53 -8.22
CA PHE A 37 12.51 41.58 -9.10
C PHE A 37 12.37 42.00 -10.57
N ASP A 38 12.50 43.30 -10.86
CA ASP A 38 12.62 43.81 -12.22
C ASP A 38 14.09 44.12 -12.55
N ALA A 39 14.83 43.11 -13.02
CA ALA A 39 15.85 43.22 -14.09
C ALA A 39 16.69 41.93 -14.27
N VAL A 40 16.11 40.84 -14.79
CA VAL A 40 16.80 39.96 -15.75
C VAL A 40 15.78 39.37 -16.74
N GLN A 41 15.82 39.91 -17.95
CA GLN A 41 15.15 39.50 -19.19
C GLN A 41 16.34 39.21 -20.12
N GLU A 42 16.64 38.05 -20.73
CA GLU A 42 15.95 36.87 -21.31
C GLU A 42 17.06 35.81 -21.64
N PRO A 43 16.83 34.63 -22.29
CA PRO A 43 15.58 34.00 -22.76
C PRO A 43 15.40 32.53 -22.30
N GLY A 44 14.16 32.04 -22.35
CA GLY A 44 13.87 30.60 -22.27
C GLY A 44 12.92 30.20 -21.14
N LYS A 45 11.83 30.94 -20.94
CA LYS A 45 10.76 30.51 -20.03
C LYS A 45 9.74 29.70 -20.83
N SER A 46 9.86 28.37 -20.81
CA SER A 46 8.72 27.51 -21.08
C SER A 46 7.73 27.69 -19.93
N THR A 47 6.59 28.28 -20.23
CA THR A 47 5.42 28.26 -19.36
C THR A 47 5.00 26.81 -19.21
N LEU A 48 5.23 26.22 -18.03
CA LEU A 48 4.76 24.86 -17.73
C LEU A 48 3.24 24.87 -17.75
N THR A 49 2.68 24.32 -18.82
CA THR A 49 1.26 24.04 -18.97
C THR A 49 0.88 22.81 -18.15
N ILE A 50 -0.41 22.60 -17.89
CA ILE A 50 -0.91 21.35 -17.26
C ILE A 50 -0.50 20.11 -18.10
N ASP A 51 -0.31 20.29 -19.40
CA ASP A 51 0.25 19.24 -20.26
C ASP A 51 1.72 18.96 -19.94
N ASP A 52 2.52 19.94 -19.48
CA ASP A 52 3.90 19.71 -19.04
C ASP A 52 3.97 18.99 -17.68
N VAL A 53 2.99 19.18 -16.79
CA VAL A 53 2.87 18.42 -15.53
C VAL A 53 2.50 16.94 -15.78
N MET A 54 1.72 16.67 -16.81
CA MET A 54 1.45 15.29 -17.27
C MET A 54 2.54 14.71 -18.19
N THR A 55 3.57 15.50 -18.51
CA THR A 55 4.71 15.09 -19.35
C THR A 55 6.05 15.12 -18.59
N ILE A 56 6.04 15.24 -17.25
CA ILE A 56 7.20 14.90 -16.40
C ILE A 56 7.57 13.41 -16.54
N THR A 57 6.69 12.59 -17.12
CA THR A 57 7.03 11.26 -17.60
C THR A 57 7.04 11.23 -19.12
N LYS A 58 8.15 11.64 -19.75
CA LYS A 58 8.55 11.12 -21.06
C LYS A 58 10.08 11.22 -21.24
N PRO A 59 10.72 10.29 -21.98
CA PRO A 59 10.63 8.82 -21.89
C PRO A 59 12.00 8.16 -22.24
N ASP A 60 12.86 7.77 -21.31
CA ASP A 60 14.11 7.04 -21.68
C ASP A 60 14.59 5.99 -20.64
N ASP A 61 13.80 5.65 -19.62
CA ASP A 61 14.10 4.51 -18.73
C ASP A 61 12.90 3.55 -18.71
N ASP A 62 12.88 2.58 -19.63
CA ASP A 62 11.97 1.43 -19.63
C ASP A 62 12.19 0.49 -18.42
N ASN A 63 13.05 0.89 -17.47
CA ASN A 63 13.39 0.07 -16.33
C ASN A 63 12.29 0.14 -15.27
N THR A 64 11.88 -1.05 -14.84
CA THR A 64 11.01 -1.25 -13.68
C THR A 64 11.59 -0.58 -12.43
N LEU A 65 10.74 -0.24 -11.45
CA LEU A 65 11.21 0.34 -10.19
C LEU A 65 12.22 -0.57 -9.50
N GLU A 66 12.06 -1.88 -9.66
CA GLU A 66 12.94 -2.93 -9.19
C GLU A 66 14.31 -2.91 -9.86
N GLU A 67 14.40 -2.62 -11.16
CA GLU A 67 15.66 -2.45 -11.87
C GLU A 67 16.36 -1.15 -11.46
N LYS A 68 15.61 -0.06 -11.33
CA LYS A 68 16.12 1.21 -10.78
C LYS A 68 16.68 1.03 -9.37
N ALA A 69 15.99 0.26 -8.52
CA ALA A 69 16.46 -0.04 -7.16
C ALA A 69 17.79 -0.81 -7.16
N LYS A 70 18.03 -1.69 -8.13
CA LYS A 70 19.34 -2.36 -8.27
C LYS A 70 20.46 -1.39 -8.63
N VAL A 71 20.19 -0.44 -9.52
CA VAL A 71 21.17 0.59 -9.90
C VAL A 71 21.51 1.46 -8.68
N VAL A 72 20.50 1.94 -7.96
CA VAL A 72 20.70 2.73 -6.73
C VAL A 72 21.47 1.93 -5.69
N MET A 73 21.10 0.66 -5.47
CA MET A 73 21.78 -0.24 -4.52
C MET A 73 23.28 -0.34 -4.81
N GLU A 74 23.66 -0.55 -6.08
CA GLU A 74 25.06 -0.70 -6.50
C GLU A 74 25.84 0.61 -6.45
N GLN A 75 25.23 1.74 -6.86
CA GLN A 75 25.90 3.03 -6.91
C GLN A 75 26.05 3.70 -5.53
N SER A 76 25.07 3.50 -4.65
CA SER A 76 25.06 4.10 -3.31
C SER A 76 25.47 3.13 -2.22
N ASP A 77 25.76 1.85 -2.50
CA ASP A 77 26.16 0.82 -1.52
C ASP A 77 25.17 0.70 -0.35
N VAL A 78 23.87 0.60 -0.65
CA VAL A 78 22.80 0.42 0.34
C VAL A 78 22.09 -0.92 0.14
N SER A 79 21.27 -1.36 1.10
CA SER A 79 20.43 -2.54 0.91
C SER A 79 19.30 -2.27 -0.10
N TYR A 80 18.85 -3.30 -0.82
CA TYR A 80 17.75 -3.21 -1.78
C TYR A 80 16.50 -2.53 -1.21
N ASN A 81 16.13 -2.85 0.04
CA ASN A 81 14.95 -2.25 0.68
C ASN A 81 15.12 -0.74 0.91
N VAL A 82 16.33 -0.30 1.23
CA VAL A 82 16.66 1.12 1.40
C VAL A 82 16.62 1.83 0.04
N ALA A 83 17.23 1.24 -0.98
CA ALA A 83 17.17 1.77 -2.35
C ALA A 83 15.72 1.90 -2.86
N MET A 84 14.89 0.88 -2.60
CA MET A 84 13.48 0.89 -2.98
C MET A 84 12.68 1.97 -2.26
N ALA A 85 12.81 2.07 -0.94
CA ALA A 85 12.14 3.11 -0.15
C ALA A 85 12.54 4.52 -0.60
N ALA A 86 13.84 4.75 -0.81
CA ALA A 86 14.36 6.04 -1.25
C ALA A 86 13.89 6.42 -2.65
N LEU A 87 13.81 5.47 -3.58
CA LEU A 87 13.25 5.70 -4.92
C LEU A 87 11.78 6.06 -4.89
N VAL A 88 10.97 5.36 -4.08
CA VAL A 88 9.55 5.69 -3.91
C VAL A 88 9.38 7.11 -3.37
N GLY A 89 10.21 7.51 -2.39
CA GLY A 89 10.21 8.87 -1.85
C GLY A 89 10.63 9.95 -2.88
N ASN A 90 11.48 9.61 -3.83
CA ASN A 90 11.99 10.51 -4.88
C ASN A 90 11.32 10.32 -6.24
N ALA A 91 10.07 9.82 -6.28
CA ALA A 91 9.29 9.65 -7.51
C ALA A 91 9.96 8.78 -8.60
N GLY A 92 10.82 7.84 -8.21
CA GLY A 92 11.50 6.90 -9.12
C GLY A 92 12.68 7.50 -9.89
N GLU A 93 13.20 8.66 -9.45
CA GLU A 93 14.36 9.33 -10.04
C GLU A 93 15.67 8.77 -9.43
N VAL A 94 16.47 8.07 -10.25
CA VAL A 94 17.67 7.36 -9.78
C VAL A 94 18.77 8.32 -9.33
N ASP A 95 19.14 9.28 -10.18
CA ASP A 95 20.27 10.18 -9.92
C ASP A 95 20.05 11.00 -8.64
N ARG A 96 18.86 11.58 -8.49
CA ARG A 96 18.46 12.32 -7.29
C ARG A 96 18.48 11.45 -6.03
N THR A 97 18.03 10.20 -6.16
CA THR A 97 18.04 9.25 -5.03
C THR A 97 19.47 8.93 -4.60
N VAL A 98 20.37 8.69 -5.56
CA VAL A 98 21.78 8.39 -5.27
C VAL A 98 22.46 9.59 -4.62
N GLU A 99 22.24 10.80 -5.13
CA GLU A 99 22.79 12.04 -4.54
C GLU A 99 22.31 12.23 -3.10
N TYR A 100 21.01 12.03 -2.85
CA TYR A 100 20.44 12.13 -1.50
C TYR A 100 21.05 11.10 -0.54
N LEU A 101 21.15 9.84 -0.96
CA LEU A 101 21.69 8.77 -0.13
C LEU A 101 23.18 8.99 0.15
N GLN A 102 23.95 9.48 -0.81
CA GLN A 102 25.36 9.82 -0.61
C GLN A 102 25.50 10.98 0.37
N TYR A 103 24.69 12.01 0.25
CA TYR A 103 24.67 13.13 1.19
C TYR A 103 24.38 12.68 2.63
N GLU A 104 23.37 11.83 2.83
CA GLU A 104 23.05 11.29 4.16
C GLU A 104 24.22 10.46 4.72
N LYS A 105 24.83 9.60 3.90
CA LYS A 105 26.01 8.81 4.29
C LYS A 105 27.18 9.69 4.72
N ASP A 106 27.45 10.75 3.96
CA ASP A 106 28.54 11.69 4.27
C ASP A 106 28.29 12.39 5.61
N LEU A 107 27.06 12.86 5.87
CA LEU A 107 26.69 13.43 7.16
C LEU A 107 26.92 12.46 8.33
N ILE A 108 26.47 11.21 8.19
CA ILE A 108 26.63 10.19 9.22
C ILE A 108 28.11 9.87 9.47
N SER A 109 28.90 9.75 8.40
CA SER A 109 30.33 9.42 8.48
C SER A 109 31.17 10.53 9.12
N ASN A 110 30.72 11.78 9.05
CA ASN A 110 31.39 12.93 9.65
C ASN A 110 31.25 12.98 11.19
N ILE A 111 30.31 12.22 11.76
CA ILE A 111 30.17 12.11 13.22
C ILE A 111 31.32 11.27 13.76
N ASN A 112 32.15 11.89 14.61
CA ASN A 112 33.30 11.24 15.21
C ASN A 112 32.86 10.07 16.11
N GLU A 113 33.49 8.91 15.94
CA GLU A 113 33.21 7.71 16.75
C GLU A 113 33.50 7.92 18.25
N ASP A 114 34.43 8.84 18.56
CA ASP A 114 34.87 9.12 19.92
C ASP A 114 34.15 10.31 20.58
N SER A 115 33.13 10.88 19.93
CA SER A 115 32.39 12.03 20.46
C SER A 115 31.75 11.69 21.82
N PRO A 116 31.81 12.61 22.82
CA PRO A 116 31.14 12.41 24.10
C PRO A 116 29.61 12.34 23.95
N GLU A 117 29.05 13.03 22.96
CA GLU A 117 27.62 13.00 22.60
C GLU A 117 27.19 11.61 22.15
N LEU A 118 27.97 10.99 21.26
CA LEU A 118 27.72 9.63 20.79
C LEU A 118 27.86 8.61 21.93
N ARG A 119 28.84 8.78 22.81
CA ARG A 119 29.03 7.92 23.99
C ARG A 119 27.84 7.96 24.94
N ASP A 120 27.26 9.13 25.20
CA ASP A 120 26.08 9.27 26.06
C ASP A 120 24.86 8.48 25.53
N LEU A 121 24.65 8.53 24.22
CA LEU A 121 23.57 7.77 23.57
C LEU A 121 23.83 6.26 23.61
N ILE A 122 25.07 5.82 23.37
CA ILE A 122 25.44 4.40 23.45
C ILE A 122 25.31 3.88 24.88
N ASP A 123 25.76 4.64 25.88
CA ASP A 123 25.63 4.29 27.30
C ASP A 123 24.17 4.22 27.75
N SER A 124 23.28 4.92 27.05
CA SER A 124 21.82 4.84 27.24
C SER A 124 21.17 3.60 26.62
N GLY A 125 21.95 2.79 25.88
CA GLY A 125 21.50 1.53 25.28
C GLY A 125 21.15 1.60 23.80
N PHE A 126 21.37 2.73 23.13
CA PHE A 126 21.17 2.85 21.68
C PHE A 126 22.36 2.28 20.90
N SER A 127 22.11 1.76 19.70
CA SER A 127 23.18 1.27 18.84
C SER A 127 24.01 2.43 18.28
N ALA A 128 25.31 2.21 18.07
CA ALA A 128 26.22 3.24 17.58
C ALA A 128 25.78 3.80 16.21
N ASP A 129 25.31 2.93 15.31
CA ASP A 129 24.88 3.32 13.97
C ASP A 129 23.63 4.22 14.02
N LEU A 130 22.65 3.86 14.85
CA LEU A 130 21.42 4.62 14.99
C LEU A 130 21.67 5.95 15.71
N ALA A 131 22.52 5.93 16.74
CA ALA A 131 22.91 7.14 17.46
C ALA A 131 23.69 8.13 16.57
N ARG A 132 24.60 7.65 15.71
CA ARG A 132 25.29 8.51 14.73
C ARG A 132 24.32 9.13 13.74
N ARG A 133 23.35 8.36 13.26
CA ARG A 133 22.32 8.87 12.35
C ARG A 133 21.44 9.93 13.02
N ALA A 134 20.98 9.67 14.24
CA ALA A 134 20.18 10.63 14.99
C ALA A 134 20.96 11.94 15.24
N LEU A 135 22.23 11.85 15.64
CA LEU A 135 23.09 13.02 15.82
C LEU A 135 23.34 13.77 14.50
N ALA A 136 23.50 13.07 13.38
CA ALA A 136 23.66 13.69 12.07
C ALA A 136 22.40 14.47 11.66
N LEU A 137 21.20 13.95 11.98
CA LEU A 137 19.92 14.60 11.70
C LEU A 137 19.66 15.82 12.59
N THR A 138 20.19 15.84 13.81
CA THR A 138 19.97 16.91 14.79
C THR A 138 21.14 17.87 14.91
N GLU A 139 22.07 17.82 13.95
CA GLU A 139 23.28 18.67 13.94
C GLU A 139 24.11 18.57 15.24
N GLY A 140 24.09 17.40 15.89
CA GLY A 140 24.82 17.12 17.13
C GLY A 140 24.06 17.41 18.43
N ASP A 141 22.79 17.82 18.36
CA ASP A 141 21.94 17.99 19.56
C ASP A 141 21.54 16.62 20.13
N VAL A 142 22.05 16.31 21.33
CA VAL A 142 21.86 15.02 22.01
C VAL A 142 20.43 14.82 22.50
N ASP A 143 19.77 15.88 22.95
CA ASP A 143 18.42 15.78 23.51
C ASP A 143 17.41 15.50 22.39
N ASN A 144 17.55 16.20 21.26
CA ASN A 144 16.76 15.93 20.08
C ASN A 144 17.06 14.55 19.49
N ALA A 145 18.34 14.14 19.45
CA ALA A 145 18.72 12.82 18.95
C ALA A 145 18.09 11.72 19.82
N ARG A 146 18.14 11.88 21.15
CA ARG A 146 17.51 10.96 22.09
C ARG A 146 16.00 10.89 21.90
N ALA A 147 15.33 12.01 21.64
CA ALA A 147 13.89 12.02 21.37
C ALA A 147 13.54 11.21 20.11
N ILE A 148 14.31 11.36 19.03
CA ILE A 148 14.14 10.57 17.79
C ILE A 148 14.30 9.09 18.08
N LEU A 149 15.37 8.70 18.79
CA LEU A 149 15.67 7.30 19.10
C LEU A 149 14.62 6.63 19.97
N ILE A 150 14.03 7.38 20.92
CA ILE A 150 12.93 6.88 21.75
C ILE A 150 11.68 6.66 20.90
N ALA A 151 11.33 7.60 20.02
CA ALA A 151 10.18 7.45 19.13
C ALA A 151 10.34 6.23 18.21
N GLU A 152 11.52 6.03 17.61
CA GLU A 152 11.79 4.85 16.77
C GLU A 152 11.68 3.54 17.57
N ALA A 153 12.09 3.53 18.83
CA ALA A 153 11.96 2.36 19.70
C ALA A 153 10.51 2.06 20.09
N GLU A 154 9.70 3.10 20.32
CA GLU A 154 8.27 2.97 20.61
C GLU A 154 7.50 2.45 19.38
N ASP A 155 7.78 3.00 18.20
CA ASP A 155 7.18 2.55 16.94
C ASP A 155 7.52 1.09 16.65
N ALA A 156 8.78 0.69 16.82
CA ALA A 156 9.22 -0.70 16.64
C ALA A 156 8.51 -1.67 17.61
N ALA A 157 8.28 -1.26 18.85
CA ALA A 157 7.56 -2.07 19.84
C ALA A 157 6.07 -2.20 19.52
N GLU A 158 5.44 -1.16 18.98
CA GLU A 158 4.05 -1.20 18.52
C GLU A 158 3.90 -2.10 17.29
N GLU A 159 4.83 -2.03 16.34
CA GLU A 159 4.87 -2.91 15.16
C GLU A 159 5.04 -4.38 15.55
N GLU A 160 5.96 -4.72 16.47
CA GLU A 160 6.15 -6.09 16.94
C GLU A 160 4.87 -6.66 17.56
N LYS A 161 4.20 -5.85 18.40
CA LYS A 161 2.92 -6.23 19.01
C LYS A 161 1.83 -6.43 17.96
N ALA A 162 1.73 -5.53 16.97
CA ALA A 162 0.78 -5.65 15.88
C ALA A 162 1.01 -6.92 15.04
N GLN A 163 2.27 -7.26 14.76
CA GLN A 163 2.65 -8.49 14.05
C GLN A 163 2.30 -9.74 14.87
N ALA A 164 2.57 -9.75 16.17
CA ALA A 164 2.19 -10.85 17.06
C ALA A 164 0.66 -11.03 17.12
N ASP A 165 -0.10 -9.94 17.13
CA ASP A 165 -1.56 -9.98 17.10
C ASP A 165 -2.09 -10.56 15.78
N LEU A 166 -1.54 -10.12 14.66
CA LEU A 166 -1.88 -10.65 13.33
C LEU A 166 -1.54 -12.14 13.22
N GLN A 167 -0.38 -12.56 13.70
CA GLN A 167 0.02 -13.96 13.68
C GLN A 167 -0.93 -14.83 14.51
N ARG A 168 -1.35 -14.35 15.69
CA ARG A 168 -2.36 -15.04 16.51
C ARG A 168 -3.70 -15.20 15.78
N GLN A 169 -4.15 -14.15 15.09
CA GLN A 169 -5.38 -14.21 14.28
C GLN A 169 -5.24 -15.20 13.12
N GLN A 170 -4.09 -15.22 12.43
CA GLN A 170 -3.82 -16.16 11.36
C GLN A 170 -3.82 -17.61 11.86
N GLU A 171 -3.18 -17.89 13.00
CA GLU A 171 -3.18 -19.22 13.59
C GLU A 171 -4.59 -19.66 14.03
N GLU A 172 -5.39 -18.76 14.60
CA GLU A 172 -6.78 -19.05 14.97
C GLU A 172 -7.63 -19.33 13.73
N ALA A 173 -7.46 -18.52 12.67
CA ALA A 173 -8.12 -18.73 11.39
C ALA A 173 -7.70 -20.05 10.72
N GLU A 174 -6.42 -20.42 10.77
CA GLU A 174 -5.92 -21.69 10.22
C GLU A 174 -6.48 -22.88 11.01
N ARG A 175 -6.52 -22.80 12.35
CA ARG A 175 -7.15 -23.83 13.19
C ARG A 175 -8.64 -23.96 12.90
N ALA A 176 -9.34 -22.84 12.71
CA ALA A 176 -10.74 -22.82 12.34
C ALA A 176 -10.95 -23.45 10.95
N HIS A 177 -10.12 -23.09 9.96
CA HIS A 177 -10.16 -23.65 8.61
C HIS A 177 -9.93 -25.17 8.64
N LYS A 178 -8.90 -25.63 9.36
CA LYS A 178 -8.61 -27.06 9.53
C LYS A 178 -9.75 -27.80 10.22
N ALA A 179 -10.35 -27.23 11.26
CA ALA A 179 -11.50 -27.82 11.93
C ALA A 179 -12.72 -27.90 11.01
N THR A 180 -12.98 -26.88 10.18
CA THR A 180 -14.04 -26.94 9.17
C THR A 180 -13.74 -27.96 8.07
N GLU A 181 -12.48 -28.09 7.65
CA GLU A 181 -12.05 -29.08 6.68
C GLU A 181 -12.21 -30.51 7.22
N GLU A 182 -11.76 -30.77 8.45
CA GLU A 182 -11.96 -32.05 9.14
C GLU A 182 -13.46 -32.39 9.29
N ALA A 183 -14.29 -31.40 9.65
CA ALA A 183 -15.74 -31.59 9.74
C ALA A 183 -16.39 -31.85 8.36
N MET A 184 -15.91 -31.19 7.30
CA MET A 184 -16.36 -31.42 5.93
C MET A 184 -15.96 -32.81 5.44
N MET A 185 -14.70 -33.22 5.67
CA MET A 185 -14.19 -34.56 5.33
C MET A 185 -14.92 -35.67 6.09
N ALA A 186 -15.26 -35.46 7.36
CA ALA A 186 -16.06 -36.40 8.13
C ALA A 186 -17.50 -36.55 7.58
N ARG A 187 -18.07 -35.47 7.03
CA ARG A 187 -19.37 -35.50 6.33
C ARG A 187 -19.29 -36.09 4.92
N MET A 188 -18.11 -36.10 4.31
CA MET A 188 -17.84 -36.59 2.95
C MET A 188 -17.54 -38.10 2.87
N SER A 189 -18.19 -38.90 3.71
CA SER A 189 -18.27 -40.35 3.53
C SER A 189 -19.57 -40.72 2.80
N PRO A 190 -19.68 -40.58 1.46
CA PRO A 190 -20.79 -41.18 0.74
C PRO A 190 -20.58 -42.70 0.74
N LYS A 191 -21.56 -43.45 1.26
CA LYS A 191 -21.71 -44.86 0.88
C LYS A 191 -21.75 -44.88 -0.66
N PRO A 192 -20.83 -45.58 -1.35
CA PRO A 192 -20.83 -45.61 -2.80
C PRO A 192 -22.17 -46.17 -3.26
N LYS A 193 -23.01 -45.34 -3.90
CA LYS A 193 -24.18 -45.85 -4.60
C LYS A 193 -23.63 -46.70 -5.75
N PRO A 194 -24.09 -47.96 -5.93
CA PRO A 194 -23.60 -48.78 -7.01
C PRO A 194 -23.88 -48.06 -8.33
N ALA A 195 -22.82 -47.85 -9.12
CA ALA A 195 -22.93 -47.21 -10.42
C ALA A 195 -23.96 -47.96 -11.29
N PRO A 196 -24.80 -47.27 -12.07
CA PRO A 196 -25.68 -47.94 -13.02
C PRO A 196 -24.79 -48.71 -14.01
N THR A 197 -24.87 -50.03 -13.98
CA THR A 197 -24.20 -50.89 -14.96
C THR A 197 -24.86 -50.66 -16.31
N VAL A 198 -24.15 -49.99 -17.22
CA VAL A 198 -24.59 -49.86 -18.61
C VAL A 198 -24.31 -51.17 -19.31
N THR A 199 -25.36 -51.91 -19.62
CA THR A 199 -25.28 -53.17 -20.36
C THR A 199 -25.11 -52.85 -21.85
N ILE A 200 -23.92 -53.09 -22.39
CA ILE A 200 -23.64 -52.93 -23.83
C ILE A 200 -24.24 -54.14 -24.56
N PRO A 201 -25.13 -53.95 -25.56
CA PRO A 201 -25.66 -55.05 -26.35
C PRO A 201 -24.55 -55.73 -27.15
N SER A 202 -24.63 -57.05 -27.34
CA SER A 202 -23.61 -57.87 -28.00
C SER A 202 -23.33 -57.51 -29.47
N ASN A 203 -24.17 -56.68 -30.07
CA ASN A 203 -24.05 -56.20 -31.45
C ASN A 203 -23.57 -54.75 -31.55
N PHE A 204 -22.95 -54.21 -30.48
CA PHE A 204 -22.35 -52.88 -30.53
C PHE A 204 -21.06 -52.90 -31.36
N ASP A 205 -21.11 -52.30 -32.54
CA ASP A 205 -19.98 -52.15 -33.45
C ASP A 205 -19.47 -50.69 -33.42
N PRO A 206 -18.30 -50.42 -32.80
CA PRO A 206 -17.76 -49.07 -32.65
C PRO A 206 -17.35 -48.42 -33.99
N THR A 207 -17.30 -49.20 -35.09
CA THR A 207 -16.91 -48.74 -36.42
C THR A 207 -18.08 -48.23 -37.26
N THR A 208 -19.33 -48.45 -36.82
CA THR A 208 -20.55 -47.96 -37.49
C THR A 208 -21.09 -46.68 -36.89
N LEU A 209 -20.42 -46.12 -35.89
CA LEU A 209 -20.68 -44.80 -35.35
C LEU A 209 -20.39 -43.76 -36.44
N GLY A 210 -21.40 -43.45 -37.26
CA GLY A 210 -21.33 -42.32 -38.18
C GLY A 210 -20.93 -41.05 -37.42
N ASN A 211 -20.13 -40.20 -38.06
CA ASN A 211 -19.45 -39.00 -37.56
C ASN A 211 -20.30 -37.96 -36.79
N ASN A 212 -21.58 -38.23 -36.51
CA ASN A 212 -22.50 -37.30 -35.87
C ASN A 212 -23.01 -37.77 -34.49
N GLN A 213 -22.48 -38.87 -33.92
CA GLN A 213 -22.90 -39.33 -32.58
C GLN A 213 -22.04 -38.81 -31.43
N PHE A 214 -20.94 -38.11 -31.72
CA PHE A 214 -20.16 -37.33 -30.77
C PHE A 214 -20.38 -35.81 -30.92
N ALA A 215 -21.37 -35.41 -31.73
CA ALA A 215 -21.74 -34.01 -31.92
C ALA A 215 -22.65 -33.46 -30.80
N ASN A 216 -22.97 -34.26 -29.79
CA ASN A 216 -23.48 -33.71 -28.54
C ASN A 216 -22.26 -33.29 -27.70
N LYS A 217 -21.78 -32.07 -27.99
CA LYS A 217 -21.13 -31.25 -26.95
C LYS A 217 -22.00 -31.43 -25.70
N PRO A 218 -21.46 -31.75 -24.50
CA PRO A 218 -22.28 -31.77 -23.30
C PRO A 218 -23.04 -30.45 -23.32
N ASP A 219 -24.37 -30.52 -23.31
CA ASP A 219 -25.23 -29.35 -23.32
C ASP A 219 -24.71 -28.47 -22.19
N THR A 220 -23.90 -27.49 -22.56
CA THR A 220 -23.55 -26.41 -21.66
C THR A 220 -24.92 -25.84 -21.38
N PRO A 221 -25.45 -25.91 -20.15
CA PRO A 221 -26.71 -25.27 -19.86
C PRO A 221 -26.53 -23.84 -20.35
N SER A 222 -27.26 -23.47 -21.39
CA SER A 222 -27.27 -22.13 -21.91
C SER A 222 -27.98 -21.32 -20.86
N ILE A 223 -27.22 -20.95 -19.84
CA ILE A 223 -27.68 -20.11 -18.75
C ILE A 223 -28.09 -18.80 -19.42
N PRO A 224 -29.33 -18.34 -19.23
CA PRO A 224 -29.76 -17.06 -19.77
C PRO A 224 -28.76 -15.98 -19.33
N LYS A 225 -28.41 -15.07 -20.24
CA LYS A 225 -27.38 -14.04 -20.06
C LYS A 225 -27.54 -13.23 -18.76
N GLU A 226 -28.78 -13.13 -18.27
CA GLU A 226 -29.20 -12.44 -17.05
C GLU A 226 -28.73 -13.13 -15.75
N ASP A 227 -28.33 -14.41 -15.80
CA ASP A 227 -27.88 -15.17 -14.62
C ASP A 227 -26.34 -15.27 -14.52
N ILE A 228 -25.65 -14.78 -15.55
CA ILE A 228 -24.17 -14.75 -15.63
C ILE A 228 -23.61 -13.50 -14.96
N ILE A 229 -24.32 -12.36 -15.06
CA ILE A 229 -23.96 -11.10 -14.38
C ILE A 229 -25.11 -10.78 -13.42
N PHE A 230 -24.81 -10.67 -12.13
CA PHE A 230 -25.83 -10.44 -11.10
C PHE A 230 -25.35 -9.48 -10.01
N ASP A 231 -26.30 -8.76 -9.39
CA ASP A 231 -26.02 -7.91 -8.24
C ASP A 231 -25.96 -8.73 -6.96
N VAL A 232 -24.99 -8.38 -6.12
CA VAL A 232 -24.70 -9.01 -4.83
C VAL A 232 -25.04 -8.04 -3.72
N SER A 233 -25.66 -8.57 -2.68
CA SER A 233 -25.92 -7.88 -1.42
C SER A 233 -25.57 -8.80 -0.25
N ALA A 234 -25.46 -8.25 0.97
CA ALA A 234 -25.18 -9.03 2.17
C ALA A 234 -26.15 -10.21 2.36
N SER A 235 -27.42 -10.04 1.98
CA SER A 235 -28.45 -11.09 2.12
C SER A 235 -28.30 -12.25 1.13
N ASN A 236 -27.67 -12.03 -0.03
CA ASN A 236 -27.60 -13.02 -1.11
C ASN A 236 -26.18 -13.54 -1.39
N LEU A 237 -25.16 -12.93 -0.78
CA LEU A 237 -23.74 -13.26 -0.94
C LEU A 237 -23.47 -14.76 -0.71
N PHE A 238 -24.01 -15.32 0.37
CA PHE A 238 -23.76 -16.72 0.71
C PHE A 238 -24.33 -17.68 -0.34
N GLU A 239 -25.57 -17.47 -0.78
CA GLU A 239 -26.23 -18.35 -1.74
C GLU A 239 -25.63 -18.19 -3.15
N LYS A 240 -25.38 -16.95 -3.58
CA LYS A 240 -24.98 -16.66 -4.96
C LYS A 240 -23.48 -16.72 -5.21
N VAL A 241 -22.64 -16.48 -4.20
CA VAL A 241 -21.17 -16.43 -4.34
C VAL A 241 -20.53 -17.63 -3.65
N ILE A 242 -20.81 -17.83 -2.36
CA ILE A 242 -20.12 -18.86 -1.55
C ILE A 242 -20.60 -20.26 -1.90
N ALA A 243 -21.91 -20.46 -2.05
CA ALA A 243 -22.51 -21.75 -2.38
C ALA A 243 -22.61 -22.01 -3.91
N SER A 244 -22.00 -21.15 -4.73
CA SER A 244 -22.11 -21.25 -6.19
C SER A 244 -21.37 -22.50 -6.72
N PRO A 245 -22.01 -23.32 -7.58
CA PRO A 245 -21.36 -24.46 -8.22
C PRO A 245 -20.38 -24.04 -9.34
N GLN A 246 -20.44 -22.78 -9.78
CA GLN A 246 -19.57 -22.20 -10.80
C GLN A 246 -18.67 -21.12 -10.17
N PRO A 247 -17.43 -20.92 -10.66
CA PRO A 247 -16.56 -19.87 -10.16
C PRO A 247 -17.22 -18.49 -10.37
N VAL A 248 -17.14 -17.66 -9.33
CA VAL A 248 -17.71 -16.31 -9.32
C VAL A 248 -16.59 -15.30 -9.13
N LEU A 249 -16.48 -14.34 -10.04
CA LEU A 249 -15.68 -13.14 -9.87
C LEU A 249 -16.55 -12.07 -9.19
N LEU A 250 -16.10 -11.55 -8.05
CA LEU A 250 -16.80 -10.50 -7.32
C LEU A 250 -16.15 -9.14 -7.63
N ASP A 251 -16.89 -8.27 -8.32
CA ASP A 251 -16.53 -6.86 -8.57
C ASP A 251 -17.09 -6.00 -7.44
N VAL A 252 -16.21 -5.58 -6.53
CA VAL A 252 -16.54 -4.70 -5.40
C VAL A 252 -16.29 -3.26 -5.85
N PHE A 253 -17.36 -2.52 -6.13
CA PHE A 253 -17.28 -1.20 -6.78
C PHE A 253 -18.04 -0.12 -6.01
N ALA A 254 -17.87 1.13 -6.46
CA ALA A 254 -18.65 2.28 -6.02
C ALA A 254 -18.95 3.20 -7.21
N VAL A 255 -20.07 3.93 -7.17
CA VAL A 255 -20.52 4.76 -8.30
C VAL A 255 -19.63 6.00 -8.51
N TRP A 256 -18.90 6.41 -7.48
CA TRP A 256 -17.92 7.50 -7.53
C TRP A 256 -16.51 7.02 -7.89
N CYS A 257 -16.25 5.70 -7.93
CA CYS A 257 -14.94 5.15 -8.23
C CYS A 257 -14.59 5.29 -9.72
N GLY A 258 -13.60 6.13 -10.05
CA GLY A 258 -13.10 6.34 -11.41
C GLY A 258 -12.57 5.07 -12.08
N PRO A 259 -11.61 4.34 -11.48
CA PRO A 259 -11.08 3.10 -12.04
C PRO A 259 -12.14 2.01 -12.26
N CYS A 260 -13.10 1.88 -11.33
CA CYS A 260 -14.17 0.90 -11.41
C CYS A 260 -15.04 1.10 -12.65
N LYS A 261 -15.35 2.35 -13.01
CA LYS A 261 -16.14 2.69 -14.21
C LYS A 261 -15.50 2.19 -15.51
N ALA A 262 -14.17 2.10 -15.57
CA ALA A 262 -13.46 1.56 -16.73
C ALA A 262 -13.36 0.02 -16.68
N LEU A 263 -13.19 -0.56 -15.48
CA LEU A 263 -12.99 -1.98 -15.28
C LEU A 263 -14.29 -2.80 -15.45
N THR A 264 -15.39 -2.38 -14.82
CA THR A 264 -16.68 -3.09 -14.86
C THR A 264 -17.14 -3.45 -16.28
N PRO A 265 -17.15 -2.54 -17.29
CA PRO A 265 -17.56 -2.91 -18.65
C PRO A 265 -16.59 -3.88 -19.34
N ALA A 266 -15.31 -3.88 -18.99
CA ALA A 266 -14.36 -4.86 -19.50
C ALA A 266 -14.66 -6.26 -18.93
N LEU A 267 -14.96 -6.35 -17.63
CA LEU A 267 -15.34 -7.60 -16.98
C LEU A 267 -16.65 -8.17 -17.54
N GLU A 268 -17.68 -7.34 -17.73
CA GLU A 268 -18.96 -7.75 -18.32
C GLU A 268 -18.78 -8.32 -19.74
N GLN A 269 -17.87 -7.75 -20.55
CA GLN A 269 -17.55 -8.26 -21.88
C GLN A 269 -16.81 -9.61 -21.85
N LEU A 270 -15.84 -9.75 -20.94
CA LEU A 270 -15.08 -11.01 -20.78
C LEU A 270 -16.01 -12.16 -20.36
N VAL A 271 -16.86 -11.89 -19.38
CA VAL A 271 -17.82 -12.84 -18.83
C VAL A 271 -18.92 -13.16 -19.85
N GLY A 272 -19.39 -12.17 -20.60
CA GLY A 272 -20.34 -12.37 -21.70
C GLY A 272 -19.80 -13.25 -22.84
N LYS A 273 -18.49 -13.24 -23.10
CA LYS A 273 -17.83 -14.15 -24.06
C LYS A 273 -17.57 -15.55 -23.49
N GLY A 274 -17.57 -15.68 -22.16
CA GLY A 274 -17.25 -16.91 -21.44
C GLY A 274 -18.37 -17.97 -21.40
N ASN A 275 -19.55 -17.71 -21.99
CA ASN A 275 -20.69 -18.65 -22.09
C ASN A 275 -20.98 -19.47 -20.82
N GLY A 276 -20.91 -18.83 -19.64
CA GLY A 276 -21.22 -19.47 -18.35
C GLY A 276 -20.07 -20.26 -17.70
N LEU A 277 -18.83 -20.12 -18.18
CA LEU A 277 -17.63 -20.65 -17.51
C LEU A 277 -17.27 -19.90 -16.23
N LEU A 278 -17.61 -18.61 -16.16
CA LEU A 278 -17.37 -17.71 -15.04
C LEU A 278 -18.60 -16.83 -14.88
N ARG A 279 -19.02 -16.59 -13.63
CA ARG A 279 -20.09 -15.64 -13.31
C ARG A 279 -19.50 -14.37 -12.71
N LEU A 280 -20.18 -13.24 -12.88
CA LEU A 280 -19.78 -11.94 -12.33
C LEU A 280 -20.81 -11.47 -11.31
N GLY A 281 -20.40 -11.35 -10.05
CA GLY A 281 -21.17 -10.70 -9.00
C GLY A 281 -20.73 -9.25 -8.85
N LYS A 282 -21.67 -8.30 -8.82
CA LYS A 282 -21.38 -6.87 -8.62
C LYS A 282 -21.86 -6.45 -7.24
N LEU A 283 -20.96 -5.96 -6.40
CA LEU A 283 -21.25 -5.49 -5.04
C LEU A 283 -21.01 -3.99 -4.94
N ASP A 284 -22.06 -3.22 -4.71
CA ASP A 284 -21.97 -1.77 -4.50
C ASP A 284 -21.66 -1.47 -3.03
N THR A 285 -20.45 -1.01 -2.77
CA THR A 285 -19.98 -0.69 -1.41
C THR A 285 -20.72 0.47 -0.78
N ASP A 286 -21.29 1.41 -1.56
CA ASP A 286 -22.08 2.50 -1.01
C ASP A 286 -23.45 2.02 -0.50
N GLN A 287 -24.00 0.97 -1.11
CA GLN A 287 -25.29 0.40 -0.71
C GLN A 287 -25.18 -0.57 0.46
N GLU A 288 -24.00 -1.14 0.69
CA GLU A 288 -23.76 -2.21 1.67
C GLU A 288 -22.99 -1.72 2.91
N ARG A 289 -23.06 -0.41 3.20
CA ARG A 289 -22.40 0.24 4.34
C ARG A 289 -23.20 0.17 5.64
#